data_AF-A0A952IGX3-F1
#
_entry.id   AF-A0A952IGX3-F1
#
_cell.length_a   1.000
_cell.length_b   1.000
_cell.length_c   1.000
_cell.angle_alpha   90.00
_cell.angle_beta   90.00
_cell.angle_gamma   90.00
#
_symmetry.space_group_name_H-M   'P 1'
#
loop_
_entity.id
_entity.type
_entity.pdbx_description
1 polymer ?
#
loop_
_entity_poly.entity_id
_entity_poly.type
_entity_poly.pdbx_seq_one_letter_code
_entity_poly.pdbx_strand_id
1 'polypeptide(L)'
;MAKKAITPDMIADQFFKYLMHNQCHVCWRLLSEPSRKQFMAWTLNDIYQRHPKAAEAAKIGDAEVKLLFENNDASIMKTFWKRFFYSSGANEFFRYGYYETIAHQGKRATVRVKLVYPDGSQNEVDLQMVQELNGWKLAYVESGLPF
;
A
#
# COMPACT_ATOMS: atom_id res chain seq x y z
N MET A 1 -24.78 -1.60 -19.85
CA MET A 1 -24.47 -1.82 -18.42
C MET A 1 -23.63 -0.64 -17.94
N ALA A 2 -24.10 0.14 -16.97
CA ALA A 2 -23.29 1.21 -16.40
C ALA A 2 -22.10 0.59 -15.65
N LYS A 3 -20.87 1.00 -15.96
CA LYS A 3 -19.69 0.64 -15.15
C LYS A 3 -19.98 1.14 -13.73
N LYS A 4 -20.07 0.22 -12.76
CA LYS A 4 -20.22 0.57 -11.35
C LYS A 4 -19.06 1.49 -10.98
N ALA A 5 -19.36 2.70 -10.52
CA ALA A 5 -18.33 3.65 -10.11
C ALA A 5 -17.52 3.02 -8.97
N ILE A 6 -16.20 2.99 -9.11
CA ILE A 6 -15.30 2.47 -8.08
C ILE A 6 -15.26 3.48 -6.94
N THR A 7 -15.65 3.07 -5.73
CA THR A 7 -15.67 3.91 -4.52
C THR A 7 -14.36 3.78 -3.72
N PRO A 8 -14.07 4.72 -2.80
CA PRO A 8 -12.86 4.64 -1.96
C PRO A 8 -12.78 3.35 -1.13
N ASP A 9 -13.88 2.94 -0.50
CA ASP A 9 -13.98 1.70 0.29
C ASP A 9 -13.70 0.44 -0.56
N MET A 10 -14.17 0.41 -1.81
CA MET A 10 -13.86 -0.67 -2.74
C MET A 10 -12.37 -0.74 -3.08
N ILE A 11 -11.67 0.40 -3.17
CA ILE A 11 -10.22 0.42 -3.37
C ILE A 11 -9.48 -0.06 -2.13
N ALA A 12 -9.90 0.34 -0.94
CA ALA A 12 -9.32 -0.17 0.30
C ALA A 12 -9.49 -1.69 0.40
N ASP A 13 -10.70 -2.21 0.19
CA ASP A 13 -10.98 -3.66 0.15
C ASP A 13 -10.09 -4.39 -0.87
N GLN A 14 -10.01 -3.88 -2.09
CA GLN A 14 -9.11 -4.44 -3.12
C GLN A 14 -7.65 -4.42 -2.69
N PHE A 15 -7.18 -3.32 -2.11
CA PHE A 15 -5.80 -3.20 -1.65
C PHE A 15 -5.46 -4.31 -0.65
N PHE A 16 -6.29 -4.50 0.38
CA PHE A 16 -6.05 -5.54 1.38
C PHE A 16 -6.23 -6.94 0.79
N LYS A 17 -7.19 -7.18 -0.11
CA LYS A 17 -7.30 -8.48 -0.81
C LYS A 17 -6.04 -8.80 -1.60
N TYR A 18 -5.54 -7.86 -2.39
CA TYR A 18 -4.34 -8.06 -3.20
C TYR A 18 -3.08 -8.16 -2.35
N LEU A 19 -3.07 -7.44 -1.23
CA LEU A 19 -2.07 -7.62 -0.21
C LEU A 19 -2.13 -9.07 0.22
N MET A 20 -3.20 -9.58 0.84
CA MET A 20 -3.32 -10.97 1.32
C MET A 20 -2.90 -12.07 0.30
N HIS A 21 -3.03 -11.83 -1.01
CA HIS A 21 -2.62 -12.76 -2.07
C HIS A 21 -1.20 -12.54 -2.63
N ASN A 22 -0.34 -11.76 -1.98
CA ASN A 22 1.02 -11.45 -2.43
C ASN A 22 1.09 -10.79 -3.82
N GLN A 23 0.12 -9.93 -4.12
CA GLN A 23 0.03 -9.19 -5.39
C GLN A 23 0.46 -7.72 -5.23
N CYS A 24 1.69 -7.45 -4.77
CA CYS A 24 2.07 -6.06 -4.51
C CYS A 24 2.20 -5.22 -5.76
N HIS A 25 2.47 -5.78 -6.93
CA HIS A 25 2.36 -5.02 -8.18
C HIS A 25 0.95 -4.41 -8.38
N VAL A 26 -0.10 -5.04 -7.83
CA VAL A 26 -1.46 -4.48 -7.79
C VAL A 26 -1.58 -3.44 -6.67
N CYS A 27 -1.15 -3.77 -5.45
CA CYS A 27 -1.13 -2.83 -4.32
C CYS A 27 -0.40 -1.52 -4.66
N TRP A 28 0.75 -1.64 -5.32
CA TRP A 28 1.57 -0.57 -5.87
C TRP A 28 0.79 0.37 -6.78
N ARG A 29 -0.04 -0.20 -7.67
CA ARG A 29 -0.90 0.57 -8.58
C ARG A 29 -2.10 1.22 -7.87
N LEU A 30 -2.48 0.72 -6.71
CA LEU A 30 -3.56 1.28 -5.88
C LEU A 30 -3.09 2.43 -4.98
N LEU A 31 -1.78 2.55 -4.72
CA LEU A 31 -1.22 3.69 -4.00
C LEU A 31 -1.34 5.00 -4.79
N SER A 32 -1.36 6.13 -4.09
CA SER A 32 -1.24 7.45 -4.71
C SER A 32 0.16 7.67 -5.28
N GLU A 33 0.31 8.58 -6.24
CA GLU A 33 1.63 8.94 -6.78
C GLU A 33 2.61 9.43 -5.71
N PRO A 34 2.22 10.32 -4.75
CA PRO A 34 3.10 10.69 -3.64
C PRO A 34 3.53 9.48 -2.81
N SER A 35 2.60 8.56 -2.52
CA SER A 35 2.90 7.34 -1.77
C SER A 35 3.91 6.46 -2.50
N ARG A 36 3.72 6.25 -3.81
CA ARG A 36 4.68 5.52 -4.64
C ARG A 36 6.08 6.15 -4.61
N LYS A 37 6.18 7.46 -4.81
CA LYS A 37 7.48 8.17 -4.77
C LYS A 37 8.20 7.97 -3.44
N GLN A 38 7.47 8.12 -2.33
CA GLN A 38 8.04 7.92 -1.00
C GLN A 38 8.52 6.47 -0.78
N PHE A 39 7.73 5.48 -1.20
CA PHE A 39 8.14 4.07 -1.12
C PHE A 39 9.37 3.74 -1.97
N MET A 40 9.51 4.34 -3.16
CA MET A 40 10.72 4.15 -3.98
C MET A 40 11.94 4.75 -3.30
N ALA A 41 11.86 6.02 -2.89
CA ALA A 41 12.97 6.70 -2.22
C ALA A 41 13.41 5.95 -0.96
N TRP A 42 12.45 5.46 -0.18
CA TRP A 42 12.74 4.65 1.00
C TRP A 42 13.42 3.32 0.64
N THR A 43 12.90 2.59 -0.34
CA THR A 43 13.44 1.30 -0.79
C THR A 43 14.86 1.46 -1.33
N LEU A 44 15.08 2.52 -2.11
CA LEU A 44 16.38 2.89 -2.64
C LEU A 44 17.37 3.13 -1.49
N ASN A 45 16.98 3.94 -0.51
CA ASN A 45 17.82 4.20 0.67
C ASN A 45 18.17 2.91 1.42
N ASP A 46 17.22 1.99 1.64
CA ASP A 46 17.48 0.71 2.31
C ASP A 46 18.47 -0.18 1.54
N ILE A 47 18.32 -0.26 0.21
CA ILE A 47 19.24 -1.00 -0.67
C ILE A 47 20.65 -0.41 -0.57
N TYR A 48 20.79 0.91 -0.66
CA TYR A 48 22.09 1.58 -0.59
C TYR A 48 22.72 1.49 0.81
N GLN A 49 21.92 1.50 1.88
CA GLN A 49 22.42 1.31 3.25
C GLN A 49 22.96 -0.10 3.47
N ARG A 50 22.30 -1.13 2.93
CA ARG A 50 22.71 -2.53 3.14
C ARG A 50 23.79 -2.99 2.17
N HIS A 51 23.77 -2.48 0.93
CA HIS A 51 24.59 -2.99 -0.17
C HIS A 51 25.17 -1.85 -1.04
N PRO A 52 25.91 -0.87 -0.48
CA PRO A 52 26.30 0.34 -1.19
C PRO A 52 27.09 0.07 -2.48
N LYS A 53 28.13 -0.78 -2.41
CA LYS A 53 28.99 -1.10 -3.56
C LYS A 53 28.24 -1.85 -4.67
N ALA A 54 27.36 -2.78 -4.30
CA ALA A 54 26.59 -3.55 -5.28
C ALA A 54 25.51 -2.69 -5.94
N ALA A 55 24.83 -1.84 -5.16
CA ALA A 55 23.83 -0.91 -5.67
C ALA A 55 24.44 0.11 -6.65
N GLU A 56 25.61 0.66 -6.32
CA GLU A 56 26.34 1.58 -7.19
C GLU A 56 26.80 0.90 -8.49
N ALA A 57 27.40 -0.30 -8.40
CA ALA A 57 27.82 -1.06 -9.57
C ALA A 57 26.63 -1.43 -10.49
N ALA A 58 25.48 -1.77 -9.91
CA ALA A 58 24.25 -2.07 -10.63
C ALA A 58 23.47 -0.82 -11.06
N LYS A 59 23.92 0.39 -10.69
CA LYS A 59 23.26 1.68 -10.99
C LYS A 59 21.78 1.72 -10.59
N ILE A 60 21.45 1.15 -9.43
CA ILE A 60 20.06 1.09 -8.96
C ILE A 60 19.53 2.51 -8.74
N GLY A 61 18.42 2.86 -9.39
CA GLY A 61 17.71 4.11 -9.19
C GLY A 61 16.20 3.91 -9.12
N ASP A 62 15.44 5.00 -9.18
CA ASP A 62 13.97 4.97 -9.10
C ASP A 62 13.34 4.06 -10.17
N ALA A 63 13.90 4.02 -11.38
CA ALA A 63 13.41 3.18 -12.47
C ALA A 63 13.56 1.69 -12.14
N GLU A 64 14.73 1.25 -11.69
CA GLU A 64 14.99 -0.12 -11.24
C GLU A 64 14.08 -0.50 -10.07
N VAL A 65 13.94 0.38 -9.06
CA VAL A 65 13.05 0.10 -7.92
C VAL A 65 11.60 -0.06 -8.37
N LYS A 66 11.13 0.79 -9.29
CA LYS A 66 9.79 0.66 -9.87
C LYS A 66 9.63 -0.68 -10.60
N LEU A 67 10.60 -1.09 -11.40
CA LEU A 67 10.57 -2.38 -12.10
C LEU A 67 10.53 -3.56 -11.12
N LEU A 68 11.23 -3.49 -9.98
CA LEU A 68 11.16 -4.54 -8.95
C LEU A 68 9.75 -4.69 -8.37
N PHE A 69 9.02 -3.59 -8.15
CA PHE A 69 7.62 -3.64 -7.74
C PHE A 69 6.70 -4.18 -8.85
N GLU A 70 6.91 -3.76 -10.09
CA GLU A 70 6.10 -4.18 -11.24
C GLU A 70 6.30 -5.67 -11.59
N ASN A 71 7.50 -6.19 -11.37
CA ASN A 71 7.87 -7.60 -11.56
C ASN A 71 7.60 -8.48 -10.32
N ASN A 72 7.04 -7.91 -9.24
CA ASN A 72 6.72 -8.64 -8.01
C ASN A 72 7.95 -9.31 -7.36
N ASP A 73 9.12 -8.64 -7.35
CA ASP A 73 10.36 -9.17 -6.81
C ASP A 73 10.22 -9.62 -5.35
N ALA A 74 10.48 -10.89 -5.05
CA ALA A 74 10.18 -11.49 -3.75
C ALA A 74 10.90 -10.85 -2.55
N SER A 75 12.05 -10.20 -2.75
CA SER A 75 12.80 -9.53 -1.69
C SER A 75 12.18 -8.16 -1.35
N ILE A 76 11.84 -7.39 -2.38
CA ILE A 76 11.13 -6.11 -2.23
C ILE A 76 9.71 -6.34 -1.71
N MET A 77 9.05 -7.39 -2.19
CA MET A 77 7.77 -7.87 -1.68
C MET A 77 7.81 -8.05 -0.18
N LYS A 78 8.75 -8.87 0.34
CA LYS A 78 8.88 -9.10 1.79
C LYS A 78 9.08 -7.81 2.58
N THR A 79 9.84 -6.86 2.04
CA THR A 79 10.10 -5.58 2.69
C THR A 79 8.86 -4.69 2.71
N PHE A 80 8.19 -4.54 1.58
CA PHE A 80 6.92 -3.81 1.45
C PHE A 80 5.87 -4.38 2.40
N TRP A 81 5.73 -5.71 2.42
CA TRP A 81 4.81 -6.44 3.28
C TRP A 81 5.08 -6.23 4.75
N LYS A 82 6.33 -6.43 5.20
CA LYS A 82 6.71 -6.24 6.60
C LYS A 82 6.32 -4.84 7.08
N ARG A 83 6.64 -3.83 6.28
CA ARG A 83 6.35 -2.42 6.63
C ARG A 83 4.87 -2.17 6.74
N PHE A 84 4.09 -2.59 5.74
CA PHE A 84 2.65 -2.43 5.81
C PHE A 84 2.04 -3.19 7.00
N PHE A 85 2.45 -4.44 7.24
CA PHE A 85 1.93 -5.28 8.33
C PHE A 85 2.22 -4.67 9.70
N TYR A 86 3.48 -4.29 9.95
CA TYR A 86 3.83 -3.63 11.21
C TYR A 86 3.11 -2.29 11.39
N SER A 87 3.00 -1.48 10.35
CA SER A 87 2.42 -0.15 10.43
C SER A 87 0.90 -0.13 10.49
N SER A 88 0.24 -1.13 9.88
CA SER A 88 -1.21 -1.31 9.94
C SER A 88 -1.67 -2.07 11.18
N GLY A 89 -0.75 -2.48 12.07
CA GLY A 89 -1.06 -3.34 13.22
C GLY A 89 -1.54 -4.73 12.84
N ALA A 90 -1.53 -5.07 11.55
CA ALA A 90 -1.74 -6.42 11.06
C ALA A 90 -0.48 -7.22 11.33
N ASN A 91 -0.34 -7.76 12.53
CA ASN A 91 0.77 -8.65 12.86
C ASN A 91 0.52 -10.08 12.36
N GLU A 92 -0.72 -10.38 11.99
CA GLU A 92 -1.17 -11.64 11.43
C GLU A 92 -2.06 -11.41 10.22
N PHE A 93 -2.23 -12.47 9.42
CA PHE A 93 -3.24 -12.49 8.37
C PHE A 93 -4.63 -12.36 9.00
N PHE A 94 -5.26 -11.20 8.84
CA PHE A 94 -6.63 -10.97 9.32
C PHE A 94 -7.60 -11.97 8.64
N ARG A 95 -8.65 -12.37 9.36
CA ARG A 95 -9.65 -13.32 8.89
C ARG A 95 -10.69 -12.65 8.00
N TYR A 96 -11.13 -11.45 8.38
CA TYR A 96 -12.04 -10.62 7.60
C TYR A 96 -11.82 -9.13 7.90
N GLY A 97 -12.14 -8.28 6.92
CA GLY A 97 -12.02 -6.83 7.01
C GLY A 97 -13.33 -6.15 6.64
N TYR A 98 -13.67 -5.08 7.35
CA TYR A 98 -14.75 -4.16 7.01
C TYR A 98 -14.17 -2.83 6.56
N TYR A 99 -14.77 -2.25 5.52
CA TYR A 99 -14.29 -1.04 4.86
C TYR A 99 -15.46 -0.09 4.71
N GLU A 100 -15.37 1.08 5.32
CA GLU A 100 -16.43 2.09 5.30
C GLU A 100 -15.86 3.47 4.97
N THR A 101 -16.41 4.13 3.95
CA THR A 101 -16.08 5.53 3.67
C THR A 101 -16.78 6.42 4.69
N ILE A 102 -16.04 6.87 5.72
CA ILE A 102 -16.57 7.68 6.84
C ILE A 102 -16.52 9.19 6.58
N ALA A 103 -15.73 9.64 5.60
CA ALA A 103 -15.69 11.03 5.17
C ALA A 103 -15.42 11.11 3.67
N HIS A 104 -16.09 12.04 2.98
CA HIS A 104 -15.88 12.29 1.55
C HIS A 104 -15.99 13.79 1.25
N GLN A 105 -14.90 14.39 0.77
CA GLN A 105 -14.81 15.82 0.46
C GLN A 105 -14.11 16.02 -0.89
N GLY A 106 -14.90 16.23 -1.95
CA GLY A 106 -14.39 16.41 -3.29
C GLY A 106 -13.51 15.25 -3.75
N LYS A 107 -12.22 15.50 -3.93
CA LYS A 107 -11.21 14.51 -4.38
C LYS A 107 -10.51 13.78 -3.23
N ARG A 108 -11.00 13.89 -1.99
CA ARG A 108 -10.45 13.21 -0.82
C ARG A 108 -11.53 12.44 -0.09
N ALA A 109 -11.15 11.33 0.52
CA ALA A 109 -12.02 10.55 1.38
C ALA A 109 -11.21 9.89 2.51
N THR A 110 -11.89 9.59 3.62
CA THR A 110 -11.34 8.75 4.68
C THR A 110 -12.10 7.44 4.70
N VAL A 111 -11.39 6.33 4.62
CA VAL A 111 -11.95 4.99 4.75
C VAL A 111 -11.50 4.40 6.07
N ARG A 112 -12.47 4.06 6.92
CA ARG A 112 -12.24 3.29 8.12
C ARG A 112 -12.11 1.83 7.76
N VAL A 113 -11.02 1.22 8.17
CA VAL A 113 -10.74 -0.20 7.98
C VAL A 113 -10.72 -0.88 9.33
N LYS A 114 -11.59 -1.86 9.50
CA LYS A 114 -11.66 -2.70 10.69
C LYS A 114 -11.23 -4.11 10.34
N LEU A 115 -10.05 -4.51 10.80
CA LEU A 115 -9.49 -5.84 10.59
C LEU A 115 -9.81 -6.72 11.80
N VAL A 116 -10.30 -7.93 11.55
CA VAL A 116 -10.58 -8.92 12.60
C VAL A 116 -9.69 -10.14 12.41
N TYR A 117 -8.98 -10.54 13.47
CA TYR A 117 -7.97 -11.60 13.43
C TYR A 117 -8.55 -12.96 13.88
N PRO A 118 -7.83 -14.07 13.64
CA PRO A 118 -8.28 -15.41 14.02
C PRO A 118 -8.53 -15.58 15.52
N ASP A 119 -7.78 -14.87 16.37
CA ASP A 119 -7.92 -14.85 17.83
C ASP A 119 -9.11 -14.00 18.33
N GLY A 120 -9.82 -13.34 17.41
CA GLY A 120 -10.95 -12.46 17.71
C GLY A 120 -10.55 -11.02 18.04
N SER A 121 -9.25 -10.71 18.11
CA SER A 121 -8.78 -9.33 18.27
C SER A 121 -9.15 -8.49 17.04
N GLN A 122 -9.20 -7.18 17.23
CA GLN A 122 -9.62 -6.24 16.20
C GLN A 122 -8.65 -5.06 16.15
N ASN A 123 -8.32 -4.61 14.95
CA ASN A 123 -7.61 -3.36 14.75
C ASN A 123 -8.40 -2.43 13.84
N GLU A 124 -8.36 -1.15 14.14
CA GLU A 124 -9.03 -0.10 13.37
C GLU A 124 -8.00 0.91 12.86
N VAL A 125 -8.09 1.24 11.57
CA VAL A 125 -7.19 2.21 10.93
C VAL A 125 -7.98 3.07 9.96
N ASP A 126 -7.76 4.38 10.01
CA ASP A 126 -8.34 5.33 9.08
C ASP A 126 -7.35 5.60 7.94
N LEU A 127 -7.75 5.23 6.72
CA LEU A 127 -6.96 5.39 5.51
C LEU A 127 -7.40 6.62 4.74
N GLN A 128 -6.44 7.46 4.40
CA GLN A 128 -6.66 8.59 3.51
C GLN A 128 -6.69 8.11 2.06
N MET A 129 -7.68 8.58 1.32
CA MET A 129 -7.91 8.26 -0.07
C MET A 129 -7.91 9.55 -0.90
N VAL A 130 -7.32 9.49 -2.08
CA VAL A 130 -7.28 10.61 -3.02
C VAL A 130 -7.77 10.18 -4.40
N GLN A 131 -8.55 11.04 -5.06
CA GLN A 131 -9.02 10.82 -6.41
C GLN A 131 -8.00 11.37 -7.42
N GLU A 132 -7.30 10.48 -8.10
CA GLU A 132 -6.41 10.79 -9.22
C GLU A 132 -7.14 10.61 -10.56
N LEU A 133 -6.49 10.98 -11.66
CA LEU A 133 -7.05 10.85 -13.02
C LEU A 133 -7.57 9.43 -13.33
N ASN A 134 -6.93 8.41 -12.75
CA ASN A 134 -7.23 7.00 -12.98
C ASN A 134 -8.07 6.36 -11.85
N GLY A 135 -8.77 7.18 -11.06
CA GLY A 135 -9.66 6.72 -9.99
C GLY A 135 -9.09 6.95 -8.59
N TRP A 136 -9.81 6.42 -7.59
CA TRP A 136 -9.41 6.51 -6.18
C TRP A 136 -8.13 5.72 -5.91
N LYS A 137 -7.27 6.29 -5.07
CA LYS A 137 -5.98 5.75 -4.65
C LYS A 137 -5.81 5.85 -3.15
N LEU A 138 -5.06 4.91 -2.60
CA LEU A 138 -4.64 4.92 -1.20
C LEU A 138 -3.51 5.93 -1.00
N ALA A 139 -3.79 7.00 -0.27
CA ALA A 139 -2.81 8.00 0.15
C ALA A 139 -2.12 7.54 1.45
N TYR A 140 -1.31 6.48 1.34
CA TYR A 140 -0.65 5.84 2.47
C TYR A 140 0.20 6.82 3.30
N VAL A 141 1.00 7.66 2.64
CA VAL A 141 1.83 8.68 3.32
C VAL A 141 0.95 9.67 4.09
N GLU A 142 -0.15 10.12 3.47
CA GLU A 142 -1.07 11.10 4.06
C GLU A 142 -1.87 10.51 5.22
N SER A 143 -1.95 9.18 5.31
CA SER A 143 -2.60 8.47 6.41
C SER A 143 -1.78 8.49 7.71
N GLY A 144 -0.55 9.05 7.69
CA GLY A 144 0.32 9.09 8.87
C GLY A 144 0.78 7.71 9.35
N LEU A 145 0.63 6.69 8.52
CA LEU A 145 1.05 5.33 8.84
C LEU A 145 2.57 5.26 8.84
N PRO A 146 3.18 4.61 9.85
CA PRO A 146 4.62 4.52 9.92
C PRO A 146 5.22 3.79 8.70
N PHE A 147 6.50 4.06 8.45
CA PHE A 147 7.28 3.39 7.42
C PHE A 147 8.14 2.27 7.98
#